data_AF-A0A3B9XM17-F1
#
_entry.id   AF-A0A3B9XM17-F1
#
_cell.length_a   1.000
_cell.length_b   1.000
_cell.length_c   1.000
_cell.angle_alpha   90.00
_cell.angle_beta   90.00
_cell.angle_gamma   90.00
#
_symmetry.space_group_name_H-M   'P 1'
#
loop_
_entity.id
_entity.type
_entity.pdbx_description
1 polymer ?
#
loop_
_entity_poly.entity_id
_entity_poly.type
_entity_poly.pdbx_seq_one_letter_code
_entity_poly.pdbx_strand_id
1 'polypeptide(L)'
;MTRTFNLRPFENANGVSILVGMEIDDGAIHFKFEILSKTQITFETLKSELSRERKDELWKSNCFELFFSFGQASYFEMNLSPSGDWQFYEFETYRQRAALPNEFQIFQLQSQKSKDGYEISGTIESQTLNLTEIQSLHPCVILNLNGKNSFWAPQHNLGSPDFHCRSTWSNWKD
;
A
#
# COMPACT_ATOMS: atom_id res chain seq x y z
N MET A 1 -17.10 3.78 4.78
CA MET A 1 -17.07 4.55 3.50
C MET A 1 -16.16 3.80 2.57
N THR A 2 -16.58 3.52 1.34
CA THR A 2 -15.81 2.70 0.39
C THR A 2 -15.34 3.57 -0.77
N ARG A 3 -14.09 3.38 -1.23
CA ARG A 3 -13.54 4.01 -2.44
C ARG A 3 -12.72 3.02 -3.25
N THR A 4 -12.62 3.32 -4.54
CA THR A 4 -11.76 2.59 -5.47
C THR A 4 -10.76 3.55 -6.10
N PHE A 5 -9.49 3.13 -6.13
CA PHE A 5 -8.39 3.87 -6.75
C PHE A 5 -7.90 3.12 -8.00
N ASN A 6 -7.80 3.82 -9.12
CA ASN A 6 -7.09 3.32 -10.29
C ASN A 6 -5.64 3.80 -10.20
N LEU A 7 -4.68 2.88 -10.02
CA LEU A 7 -3.28 3.28 -9.98
C LEU A 7 -2.74 3.40 -11.39
N ARG A 8 -1.94 4.43 -11.61
CA ARG A 8 -1.25 4.71 -12.87
C ARG A 8 0.24 4.49 -12.66
N PRO A 9 0.94 3.92 -13.64
CA PRO A 9 2.38 3.76 -13.51
C PRO A 9 3.06 5.11 -13.74
N PHE A 10 4.16 5.37 -13.04
CA PHE A 10 4.96 6.58 -13.23
C PHE A 10 5.60 6.63 -14.63
N GLU A 11 6.13 5.50 -15.07
CA GLU A 11 6.60 5.27 -16.44
C GLU A 11 5.67 4.29 -17.16
N ASN A 12 5.77 4.18 -18.48
CA ASN A 12 4.89 3.26 -19.22
C ASN A 12 5.07 1.80 -18.77
N ALA A 13 3.96 1.14 -18.44
CA ALA A 13 3.91 -0.27 -18.04
C ALA A 13 2.74 -0.97 -18.77
N ASN A 14 2.94 -1.20 -20.06
CA ASN A 14 1.93 -1.79 -20.94
C ASN A 14 1.43 -3.15 -20.43
N GLY A 15 0.11 -3.34 -20.48
CA GLY A 15 -0.52 -4.62 -20.18
C GLY A 15 -0.67 -4.94 -18.69
N VAL A 16 -0.37 -3.99 -17.80
CA VAL A 16 -0.65 -4.08 -16.36
C VAL A 16 -1.72 -3.05 -16.00
N SER A 17 -2.68 -3.44 -15.16
CA SER A 17 -3.67 -2.55 -14.56
C SER A 17 -3.83 -2.88 -13.09
N ILE A 18 -3.89 -1.84 -12.25
CA ILE A 18 -4.00 -2.00 -10.79
C ILE A 18 -5.20 -1.20 -10.28
N LEU A 19 -6.10 -1.91 -9.61
CA LEU A 19 -7.24 -1.35 -8.89
C LEU A 19 -7.03 -1.57 -7.39
N VAL A 20 -7.42 -0.59 -6.59
CA VAL A 20 -7.36 -0.71 -5.13
C VAL A 20 -8.72 -0.35 -4.54
N GLY A 21 -9.39 -1.32 -3.92
CA GLY A 21 -10.55 -1.09 -3.08
C GLY A 21 -10.10 -0.76 -1.66
N MET A 22 -10.70 0.28 -1.08
CA MET A 22 -10.48 0.70 0.30
C MET A 22 -11.81 0.93 0.97
N GLU A 23 -11.94 0.49 2.21
CA GLU A 23 -13.07 0.81 3.07
C GLU A 23 -12.55 1.15 4.47
N ILE A 24 -13.14 2.19 5.07
CA ILE A 24 -12.93 2.50 6.48
C ILE A 24 -14.28 2.43 7.18
N ASP A 25 -14.39 1.50 8.11
CA ASP A 25 -15.49 1.31 9.04
C ASP A 25 -14.97 0.68 10.35
N ASP A 26 -15.75 0.79 11.43
CA ASP A 26 -15.46 0.22 12.75
C ASP A 26 -14.01 0.41 13.29
N GLY A 27 -13.37 1.53 12.94
CA GLY A 27 -11.99 1.81 13.36
C GLY A 27 -10.90 1.05 12.59
N ALA A 28 -11.24 0.36 11.50
CA ALA A 28 -10.33 -0.42 10.67
C ALA A 28 -10.23 0.14 9.23
N ILE A 29 -9.15 -0.22 8.53
CA ILE A 29 -9.01 -0.02 7.08
C ILE A 29 -9.03 -1.40 6.41
N HIS A 30 -10.07 -1.67 5.63
CA HIS A 30 -10.11 -2.81 4.73
C HIS A 30 -9.51 -2.42 3.39
N PHE A 31 -8.54 -3.18 2.89
CA PHE A 31 -7.90 -2.92 1.61
C PHE A 31 -7.95 -4.16 0.72
N LYS A 32 -7.97 -3.92 -0.58
CA LYS A 32 -7.87 -4.93 -1.61
C LYS A 32 -7.11 -4.38 -2.81
N PHE A 33 -5.93 -4.92 -3.09
CA PHE A 33 -5.16 -4.62 -4.30
C PHE A 33 -5.42 -5.70 -5.33
N GLU A 34 -5.86 -5.30 -6.52
CA GLU A 34 -6.13 -6.17 -7.66
C GLU A 34 -5.23 -5.78 -8.82
N ILE A 35 -4.35 -6.70 -9.21
CA ILE A 35 -3.43 -6.55 -10.34
C ILE A 35 -3.90 -7.49 -11.44
N LEU A 36 -4.21 -6.94 -12.61
CA LEU A 36 -4.32 -7.72 -13.84
C LEU A 36 -3.09 -7.44 -14.69
N SER A 37 -2.49 -8.49 -15.24
CA SER A 37 -1.27 -8.38 -16.03
C SER A 37 -1.25 -9.39 -17.17
N LYS A 38 -1.00 -8.89 -18.38
CA LYS A 38 -0.67 -9.72 -19.56
C LYS A 38 0.80 -10.13 -19.59
N THR A 39 1.62 -9.51 -18.74
CA THR A 39 3.04 -9.82 -18.54
C THR A 39 3.18 -10.72 -17.32
N GLN A 40 4.11 -11.67 -17.36
CA GLN A 40 4.37 -12.50 -16.19
C GLN A 40 5.02 -11.65 -15.08
N ILE A 41 4.37 -11.63 -13.91
CA ILE A 41 4.91 -11.03 -12.69
C ILE A 41 5.05 -12.16 -11.67
N THR A 42 6.23 -12.28 -11.08
CA THR A 42 6.47 -13.27 -10.03
C THR A 42 6.16 -12.64 -8.69
N PHE A 43 5.15 -13.16 -8.01
CA PHE A 43 4.84 -12.83 -6.63
C PHE A 43 5.29 -13.96 -5.70
N GLU A 44 5.85 -13.62 -4.54
CA GLU A 44 6.15 -14.57 -3.48
C GLU A 44 4.85 -15.25 -3.00
N THR A 45 4.95 -16.48 -2.51
CA THR A 45 3.79 -17.16 -1.91
C THR A 45 3.49 -16.57 -0.55
N LEU A 46 2.22 -16.25 -0.30
CA LEU A 46 1.76 -15.81 1.01
C LEU A 46 2.11 -16.88 2.05
N LYS A 47 2.88 -16.47 3.05
CA LYS A 47 3.32 -17.35 4.13
C LYS A 47 2.17 -17.68 5.07
N SER A 48 2.34 -18.77 5.83
CA SER A 48 1.43 -19.05 6.95
C SER A 48 1.49 -17.92 7.98
N GLU A 49 0.40 -17.74 8.72
CA GLU A 49 0.25 -16.60 9.62
C GLU A 49 1.39 -16.45 10.62
N LEU A 50 1.85 -17.57 11.17
CA LEU A 50 2.91 -17.64 12.17
C LEU A 50 4.31 -17.35 11.63
N SER A 51 4.49 -17.27 10.32
CA SER A 51 5.79 -17.02 9.67
C SER A 51 5.85 -15.68 8.92
N ARG A 52 4.79 -14.88 9.03
CA ARG A 52 4.77 -13.48 8.60
C ARG A 52 5.41 -12.63 9.68
N GLU A 53 6.31 -11.74 9.28
CA GLU A 53 7.15 -10.98 10.22
C GLU A 53 7.17 -9.48 9.87
N ARG A 54 7.43 -8.66 10.88
CA ARG A 54 7.82 -7.26 10.66
C ARG A 54 9.21 -7.21 10.03
N LYS A 55 9.36 -6.56 8.87
CA LYS A 55 10.64 -6.42 8.17
C LYS A 55 10.81 -5.07 7.49
N ASP A 56 12.00 -4.51 7.60
CA ASP A 56 12.35 -3.31 6.87
C ASP A 56 12.69 -3.60 5.40
N GLU A 57 12.76 -2.54 4.60
CA GLU A 57 13.24 -2.57 3.21
C GLU A 57 12.40 -3.40 2.23
N LEU A 58 11.13 -3.67 2.54
CA LEU A 58 10.20 -4.40 1.68
C LEU A 58 10.02 -3.75 0.29
N TRP A 59 10.13 -2.42 0.22
CA TRP A 59 10.07 -1.62 -1.02
C TRP A 59 11.17 -1.94 -2.04
N LYS A 60 12.18 -2.76 -1.69
CA LYS A 60 13.21 -3.23 -2.62
C LYS A 60 12.72 -4.33 -3.58
N SER A 61 11.55 -4.92 -3.34
CA SER A 61 10.89 -5.93 -4.19
C SER A 61 9.49 -5.46 -4.59
N ASN A 62 8.62 -6.40 -5.02
CA ASN A 62 7.19 -6.16 -5.10
C ASN A 62 6.67 -5.74 -3.73
N CYS A 63 5.99 -4.61 -3.64
CA CYS A 63 5.51 -4.04 -2.38
C CYS A 63 4.18 -3.33 -2.60
N PHE A 64 3.22 -3.59 -1.71
CA PHE A 64 1.95 -2.90 -1.62
C PHE A 64 2.06 -1.90 -0.48
N GLU A 65 1.84 -0.63 -0.80
CA GLU A 65 2.05 0.45 0.15
C GLU A 65 0.74 1.21 0.38
N LEU A 66 0.54 1.68 1.61
CA LEU A 66 -0.57 2.55 1.95
C LEU A 66 -0.08 3.69 2.82
N PHE A 67 -0.21 4.91 2.32
CA PHE A 67 0.06 6.11 3.10
C PHE A 67 -1.24 6.72 3.59
N PHE A 68 -1.27 7.15 4.85
CA PHE A 68 -2.46 7.79 5.42
C PHE A 68 -2.11 8.85 6.46
N SER A 69 -2.99 9.84 6.60
CA SER A 69 -2.82 10.93 7.56
C SER A 69 -4.14 11.41 8.14
N PHE A 70 -4.07 12.01 9.33
CA PHE A 70 -5.20 12.56 10.07
C PHE A 70 -5.32 14.10 9.89
N GLY A 71 -4.71 14.65 8.83
CA GLY A 71 -4.75 16.08 8.49
C GLY A 71 -3.56 16.91 9.00
N GLN A 72 -2.71 16.36 9.89
CA GLN A 72 -1.47 17.02 10.35
C GLN A 72 -0.31 16.71 9.42
N ALA A 73 0.82 17.41 9.54
CA ALA A 73 2.03 17.16 8.74
C ALA A 73 2.53 15.70 8.81
N SER A 74 2.33 15.05 9.97
CA SER A 74 2.68 13.66 10.17
C SER A 74 1.78 12.70 9.40
N TYR A 75 2.31 11.53 9.11
CA TYR A 75 1.61 10.49 8.40
C TYR A 75 2.24 9.12 8.66
N PHE A 76 1.49 8.08 8.30
CA PHE A 76 1.92 6.71 8.40
C PHE A 76 2.05 6.09 7.01
N GLU A 77 2.92 5.10 6.91
CA GLU A 77 3.13 4.26 5.73
C GLU A 77 3.07 2.81 6.17
N MET A 78 2.19 2.02 5.57
CA MET A 78 2.26 0.56 5.60
C MET A 78 3.01 0.08 4.36
N ASN A 79 4.00 -0.79 4.55
CA ASN A 79 4.61 -1.58 3.48
C ASN A 79 4.30 -3.05 3.69
N LEU A 80 3.80 -3.71 2.65
CA LEU A 80 3.35 -5.10 2.69
C LEU A 80 3.92 -5.85 1.48
N SER A 81 4.64 -6.94 1.73
CA SER A 81 5.15 -7.80 0.68
C SER A 81 4.10 -8.84 0.24
N PRO A 82 4.22 -9.42 -0.97
CA PRO A 82 3.36 -10.52 -1.41
C PRO A 82 3.45 -11.77 -0.52
N SER A 83 4.56 -11.92 0.23
CA SER A 83 4.72 -13.02 1.19
C SER A 83 3.95 -12.78 2.50
N GLY A 84 3.40 -11.58 2.70
CA GLY A 84 2.72 -11.15 3.92
C GLY A 84 3.65 -10.65 5.02
N ASP A 85 4.95 -10.44 4.73
CA ASP A 85 5.81 -9.68 5.65
C ASP A 85 5.42 -8.20 5.52
N TRP A 86 5.51 -7.45 6.61
CA TRP A 86 4.99 -6.09 6.65
C TRP A 86 5.86 -5.16 7.48
N GLN A 87 5.64 -3.85 7.37
CA GLN A 87 6.17 -2.85 8.29
C GLN A 87 5.27 -1.62 8.26
N PHE A 88 5.17 -0.93 9.40
CA PHE A 88 4.62 0.42 9.44
C PHE A 88 5.73 1.39 9.80
N TYR A 89 5.71 2.55 9.15
CA TYR A 89 6.56 3.69 9.48
C TYR A 89 5.68 4.87 9.84
N GLU A 90 6.13 5.65 10.82
CA GLU A 90 5.60 6.98 11.10
C GLU A 90 6.59 8.02 10.60
N PHE A 91 6.07 9.12 10.08
CA PHE A 91 6.84 10.28 9.67
C PHE A 91 6.28 11.52 10.35
N GLU A 92 7.15 12.34 10.94
CA GLU A 92 6.76 13.62 11.55
C GLU A 92 6.42 14.64 10.45
N THR A 93 7.20 14.64 9.39
CA THR A 93 7.05 15.47 8.18
C THR A 93 7.61 14.72 6.96
N TYR A 94 7.70 15.38 5.80
CA TYR A 94 8.18 14.77 4.54
C TYR A 94 9.50 14.01 4.71
N ARG A 95 9.43 12.68 4.61
CA ARG A 95 10.57 11.74 4.72
C ARG A 95 11.39 11.84 6.01
N GLN A 96 10.86 12.50 7.04
CA GLN A 96 11.43 12.57 8.38
C GLN A 96 10.82 11.46 9.25
N ARG A 97 11.47 10.30 9.29
CA ARG A 97 11.00 9.15 10.08
C ARG A 97 11.01 9.44 11.58
N ALA A 98 9.93 9.04 12.25
CA ALA A 98 9.83 8.97 13.70
C ALA A 98 10.28 7.59 14.21
N ALA A 99 10.00 7.30 15.49
CA ALA A 99 10.12 5.95 16.03
C ALA A 99 9.14 5.00 15.31
N LEU A 100 9.51 3.72 15.20
CA LEU A 100 8.64 2.74 14.54
C LEU A 100 7.33 2.56 15.33
N PRO A 101 6.15 2.72 14.70
CA PRO A 101 4.86 2.55 15.35
C PRO A 101 4.60 1.07 15.64
N ASN A 102 4.13 0.78 16.85
CA ASN A 102 3.81 -0.58 17.32
C ASN A 102 2.31 -0.84 17.47
N GLU A 103 1.48 0.18 17.28
CA GLU A 103 0.03 0.15 17.45
C GLU A 103 -0.72 -0.55 16.32
N PHE A 104 -0.10 -0.68 15.14
CA PHE A 104 -0.74 -1.26 13.96
C PHE A 104 -0.51 -2.77 13.83
N GLN A 105 -1.55 -3.45 13.34
CA GLN A 105 -1.53 -4.86 12.95
C GLN A 105 -2.29 -5.06 11.63
N ILE A 106 -1.98 -6.15 10.93
CA ILE A 106 -2.70 -6.58 9.73
C ILE A 106 -3.37 -7.92 10.02
N PHE A 107 -4.68 -7.97 9.86
CA PHE A 107 -5.51 -9.16 10.06
C PHE A 107 -6.12 -9.67 8.75
N GLN A 108 -6.56 -10.92 8.78
CA GLN A 108 -7.33 -11.56 7.70
C GLN A 108 -6.64 -11.46 6.33
N LEU A 109 -5.31 -11.38 6.32
CA LEU A 109 -4.54 -11.19 5.10
C LEU A 109 -4.65 -12.42 4.21
N GLN A 110 -5.15 -12.22 3.00
CA GLN A 110 -5.38 -13.24 1.98
C GLN A 110 -4.76 -12.80 0.67
N SER A 111 -4.34 -13.77 -0.15
CA SER A 111 -3.88 -13.49 -1.51
C SER A 111 -4.36 -14.57 -2.46
N GLN A 112 -4.69 -14.18 -3.69
CA GLN A 112 -5.02 -15.10 -4.77
C GLN A 112 -4.10 -14.84 -5.96
N LYS A 113 -3.54 -15.93 -6.52
CA LYS A 113 -2.79 -15.89 -7.77
C LYS A 113 -3.62 -16.52 -8.88
N SER A 114 -3.61 -15.90 -10.04
CA SER A 114 -4.12 -16.47 -11.28
C SER A 114 -3.07 -16.35 -12.37
N LYS A 115 -3.34 -16.90 -13.55
CA LYS A 115 -2.44 -16.81 -14.70
C LYS A 115 -2.18 -15.35 -15.12
N ASP A 116 -3.22 -14.52 -15.05
CA ASP A 116 -3.23 -13.17 -15.61
C ASP A 116 -3.46 -12.10 -14.51
N GLY A 117 -3.23 -12.44 -13.24
CA GLY A 117 -3.45 -11.49 -12.15
C GLY A 117 -3.08 -11.97 -10.76
N TYR A 118 -3.01 -11.01 -9.85
CA TYR A 118 -2.71 -11.18 -8.44
C TYR A 118 -3.64 -10.30 -7.61
N GLU A 119 -4.13 -10.85 -6.51
CA GLU A 119 -4.95 -10.13 -5.55
C GLU A 119 -4.33 -10.29 -4.16
N ILE A 120 -4.33 -9.22 -3.37
CA ILE A 120 -4.04 -9.27 -1.93
C ILE A 120 -4.99 -8.34 -1.18
N SER A 121 -5.57 -8.83 -0.10
CA SER A 121 -6.52 -8.10 0.72
C SER A 121 -6.29 -8.37 2.20
N GLY A 122 -6.62 -7.40 3.04
CA GLY A 122 -6.54 -7.54 4.48
C GLY A 122 -7.18 -6.36 5.20
N THR A 123 -7.06 -6.39 6.52
CA THR A 123 -7.61 -5.38 7.43
C THR A 123 -6.49 -4.81 8.27
N ILE A 124 -6.35 -3.48 8.30
CA ILE A 124 -5.44 -2.76 9.19
C ILE A 124 -6.25 -2.28 10.38
N GLU A 125 -5.76 -2.56 11.58
CA GLU A 125 -6.30 -2.03 12.82
C GLU A 125 -5.21 -1.30 13.60
N SER A 126 -5.63 -0.35 14.44
CA SER A 126 -4.75 0.33 15.40
C SER A 126 -5.31 0.19 16.81
N GLN A 127 -4.43 -0.07 17.78
CA GLN A 127 -4.80 -0.14 19.20
C GLN A 127 -5.01 1.24 19.84
N THR A 128 -4.47 2.30 19.24
CA THR A 128 -4.41 3.64 19.85
C THR A 128 -5.03 4.73 18.99
N LEU A 129 -5.19 4.51 17.68
CA LEU A 129 -5.70 5.51 16.74
C LEU A 129 -7.08 5.13 16.23
N ASN A 130 -7.96 6.13 16.14
CA ASN A 130 -9.26 5.97 15.51
C ASN A 130 -9.14 6.15 13.99
N LEU A 131 -9.02 5.05 13.23
CA LEU A 131 -8.79 5.12 11.77
C LEU A 131 -9.95 5.76 10.99
N THR A 132 -11.13 5.91 11.60
CA THR A 132 -12.26 6.64 10.98
C THR A 132 -11.97 8.15 10.82
N GLU A 133 -10.97 8.69 11.52
CA GLU A 133 -10.56 10.09 11.44
C GLU A 133 -9.55 10.37 10.32
N ILE A 134 -9.12 9.35 9.56
CA ILE A 134 -8.23 9.53 8.42
C ILE A 134 -8.83 10.54 7.43
N GLN A 135 -8.02 11.53 7.06
CA GLN A 135 -8.40 12.59 6.13
C GLN A 135 -7.80 12.40 4.74
N SER A 136 -6.67 11.71 4.63
CA SER A 136 -6.05 11.47 3.32
C SER A 136 -5.47 10.07 3.23
N LEU A 137 -5.56 9.49 2.04
CA LEU A 137 -5.05 8.16 1.71
C LEU A 137 -4.32 8.18 0.36
N HIS A 138 -3.30 7.35 0.25
CA HIS A 138 -2.55 7.18 -0.99
C HIS A 138 -2.05 5.72 -1.10
N PRO A 139 -2.86 4.81 -1.70
CA PRO A 139 -2.38 3.46 -2.00
C PRO A 139 -1.38 3.47 -3.14
N CYS A 140 -0.25 2.79 -2.96
CA CYS A 140 0.79 2.68 -3.97
C CYS A 140 1.23 1.24 -4.15
N VAL A 141 1.84 0.93 -5.29
CA VAL A 141 2.44 -0.38 -5.54
C VAL A 141 3.79 -0.21 -6.22
N ILE A 142 4.79 -0.94 -5.74
CA ILE A 142 6.04 -1.18 -6.43
C ILE A 142 5.97 -2.58 -7.03
N LEU A 143 6.20 -2.70 -8.34
CA LEU A 143 6.29 -3.98 -9.04
C LEU A 143 7.66 -4.14 -9.68
N ASN A 144 8.27 -5.30 -9.50
CA ASN A 144 9.43 -5.69 -10.29
C ASN A 144 8.94 -6.25 -11.64
N LEU A 145 9.09 -5.47 -12.69
CA LEU A 145 8.77 -5.86 -14.06
C LEU A 145 10.09 -6.12 -14.81
N ASN A 146 10.39 -7.39 -15.07
CA ASN A 146 11.60 -7.82 -15.78
C ASN A 146 12.90 -7.26 -15.17
N GLY A 147 13.02 -7.27 -13.84
CA GLY A 147 14.21 -6.79 -13.12
C GLY A 147 14.25 -5.28 -12.86
N LYS A 148 13.27 -4.51 -13.36
CA LYS A 148 13.14 -3.07 -13.11
C LYS A 148 11.94 -2.79 -12.21
N ASN A 149 12.12 -1.92 -11.22
CA ASN A 149 11.00 -1.45 -10.40
C ASN A 149 10.11 -0.48 -11.20
N SER A 150 8.81 -0.72 -11.14
CA SER A 150 7.73 0.08 -11.69
C SER A 150 6.88 0.59 -10.54
N PHE A 151 6.57 1.89 -10.55
CA PHE A 151 5.96 2.60 -9.42
C PHE A 151 4.55 3.04 -9.79
N TRP A 152 3.57 2.70 -8.96
CA TRP A 152 2.15 2.88 -9.25
C TRP A 152 1.46 3.64 -8.14
N ALA A 153 0.73 4.69 -8.49
CA ALA A 153 -0.03 5.52 -7.55
C ALA A 153 -1.25 6.13 -8.28
N PRO A 154 -2.27 6.64 -7.56
CA PRO A 154 -3.41 7.33 -8.19
C PRO A 154 -2.96 8.59 -8.94
N GLN A 155 -1.95 9.26 -8.41
CA GLN A 155 -1.34 10.47 -8.96
C GLN A 155 0.15 10.51 -8.61
N HIS A 156 0.95 11.08 -9.51
CA HIS A 156 2.40 11.24 -9.35
C HIS A 156 2.80 12.72 -9.33
N ASN A 157 3.90 13.02 -8.66
CA ASN A 157 4.58 14.31 -8.79
C ASN A 157 5.36 14.36 -10.11
N LEU A 158 5.62 15.56 -10.63
CA LEU A 158 6.42 15.72 -11.84
C LEU A 158 7.90 15.37 -11.56
N GLY A 159 8.49 14.54 -12.41
CA GLY A 159 9.95 14.31 -12.45
C GLY A 159 10.47 13.11 -11.63
N SER A 160 9.73 12.60 -10.64
CA SER A 160 10.15 11.40 -9.88
C SER A 160 8.96 10.61 -9.29
N PRO A 161 9.07 9.28 -9.15
CA PRO A 161 8.08 8.45 -8.47
C PRO A 161 8.22 8.61 -6.94
N ASP A 162 7.68 9.70 -6.40
CA ASP A 162 7.74 10.02 -4.97
C ASP A 162 6.37 9.87 -4.30
N PHE A 163 6.10 8.72 -3.71
CA PHE A 163 4.84 8.43 -2.99
C PHE A 163 4.66 9.29 -1.74
N HIS A 164 5.73 9.87 -1.17
CA HIS A 164 5.64 10.77 -0.02
C HIS A 164 5.21 12.19 -0.38
N CYS A 165 5.06 12.50 -1.68
CA CYS A 165 4.66 13.83 -2.13
C CYS A 165 3.19 14.07 -1.84
N ARG A 166 2.88 14.58 -0.65
CA ARG A 166 1.51 14.71 -0.12
C ARG A 166 0.51 15.43 -1.04
N SER A 167 0.96 16.34 -1.90
CA SER A 167 0.10 17.02 -2.87
C SER A 167 -0.53 16.08 -3.90
N THR A 168 -0.07 14.82 -4.01
CA THR A 168 -0.65 13.79 -4.87
C THR A 168 -1.65 12.88 -4.15
N TRP A 169 -1.85 13.08 -2.85
CA TRP A 169 -2.69 12.22 -2.03
C TRP A 169 -4.15 12.62 -2.17
N SER A 170 -5.03 11.61 -2.15
CA SER A 170 -6.47 11.85 -2.24
C SER A 170 -7.02 12.23 -0.88
N ASN A 171 -7.91 13.22 -0.86
CA ASN A 171 -8.75 13.47 0.32
C ASN A 171 -9.74 12.31 0.47
N TRP A 172 -9.74 11.68 1.63
CA TRP A 172 -10.61 10.54 1.94
C TRP A 172 -12.04 10.98 2.30
N LYS A 173 -12.24 12.23 2.71
CA LYS A 173 -13.53 12.77 3.13
C LYS A 173 -14.34 13.44 2.02
N ASP A 174 -13.72 13.70 0.85
CA ASP A 174 -14.33 14.35 -0.32
C ASP A 174 -15.04 13.38 -1.26
#